data_AF-A0AAP8GEC7-F1
#
_entry.id   AF-A0AAP8GEC7-F1
#
_cell.length_a   1.000
_cell.length_b   1.000
_cell.length_c   1.000
_cell.angle_alpha   90.00
_cell.angle_beta   90.00
_cell.angle_gamma   90.00
#
_symmetry.space_group_name_H-M   'P 1'
#
loop_
_entity.id
_entity.type
_entity.pdbx_description
1 polymer ?
#
loop_
_entity_poly.entity_id
_entity_poly.type
_entity_poly.pdbx_seq_one_letter_code
_entity_poly.pdbx_strand_id
1 'polypeptide(L)'
;MGIIAQNKISSLGMLFGAIALMMGIIHFSFGPFSAPPPTLESSVADKTAEIKRGLLAGIKGEKITTVEKKEDMDIDKILDQSGIALAIA
;
A
#
# COMPACT_ATOMS: atom_id res chain seq x y z
N MET A 1 -35.03 -10.00 -18.85
CA MET A 1 -33.67 -10.00 -18.25
C MET A 1 -32.75 -10.89 -19.09
N GLY A 2 -32.44 -10.51 -20.34
CA GLY A 2 -31.73 -11.39 -21.30
C GLY A 2 -30.41 -10.84 -21.86
N ILE A 3 -30.13 -9.55 -21.67
CA ILE A 3 -28.97 -8.88 -22.28
C ILE A 3 -27.66 -9.18 -21.50
N ILE A 4 -27.74 -9.32 -20.17
CA ILE A 4 -26.57 -9.54 -19.29
C ILE A 4 -25.94 -10.93 -19.51
N ALA A 5 -26.71 -11.92 -19.96
CA ALA A 5 -26.23 -13.29 -20.14
C ALA A 5 -25.68 -13.60 -21.55
N GLN A 6 -26.08 -12.85 -22.59
CA GLN A 6 -25.67 -13.10 -23.97
C GLN A 6 -24.35 -12.45 -24.36
N ASN A 7 -24.00 -11.29 -23.78
CA ASN A 7 -22.72 -10.63 -24.02
C ASN A 7 -21.84 -10.67 -22.76
N LYS A 8 -21.36 -11.88 -22.44
CA LYS A 8 -20.60 -12.19 -21.21
C LYS A 8 -19.38 -11.29 -21.03
N ILE A 9 -18.71 -10.92 -22.11
CA ILE A 9 -17.50 -10.07 -22.08
C ILE A 9 -17.88 -8.63 -21.74
N SER A 10 -18.92 -8.09 -22.40
CA SER A 10 -19.38 -6.73 -22.12
C SER A 10 -19.96 -6.58 -20.72
N SER A 11 -20.77 -7.54 -20.25
CA SER A 11 -21.30 -7.52 -18.88
C SER A 11 -20.19 -7.60 -17.84
N LEU A 12 -19.14 -8.36 -18.12
CA LEU A 12 -18.00 -8.51 -17.22
C LEU A 12 -17.17 -7.22 -17.15
N GLY A 13 -16.90 -6.58 -18.30
CA GLY A 13 -16.24 -5.27 -18.33
C GLY A 13 -17.05 -4.19 -17.61
N MET A 14 -18.38 -4.19 -17.77
CA MET A 14 -19.27 -3.26 -17.06
C MET A 14 -19.24 -3.48 -15.55
N LEU A 15 -19.21 -4.74 -15.08
CA LEU A 15 -19.10 -5.07 -13.67
C LEU A 15 -17.77 -4.57 -13.08
N PHE A 16 -16.65 -4.87 -13.74
CA PHE A 16 -15.34 -4.40 -13.30
C PHE A 16 -15.23 -2.87 -13.34
N GLY A 17 -15.79 -2.21 -14.35
CA GLY A 17 -15.83 -0.75 -14.45
C GLY A 17 -16.64 -0.11 -13.31
N ALA A 18 -17.79 -0.70 -12.94
CA ALA A 18 -18.59 -0.21 -11.82
C ALA A 18 -17.86 -0.37 -10.48
N ILE A 19 -17.16 -1.49 -10.27
CA ILE A 19 -16.35 -1.72 -9.06
C ILE A 19 -15.17 -0.74 -8.99
N ALA A 20 -14.45 -0.56 -10.10
CA ALA A 20 -13.32 0.37 -10.17
C ALA A 20 -13.77 1.81 -9.88
N LEU A 21 -14.92 2.24 -10.43
CA LEU A 21 -15.47 3.56 -10.16
C LEU A 21 -15.85 3.75 -8.68
N MET A 22 -16.52 2.75 -8.07
CA MET A 22 -16.83 2.82 -6.64
C MET A 22 -15.58 2.87 -5.77
N MET A 23 -14.57 2.05 -6.06
CA MET A 23 -13.28 2.09 -5.35
C MET A 23 -12.62 3.46 -5.48
N GLY A 24 -12.59 4.04 -6.68
CA GLY A 24 -11.99 5.36 -6.91
C GLY A 24 -12.69 6.47 -6.11
N ILE A 25 -14.03 6.45 -6.05
CA ILE A 25 -14.79 7.43 -5.26
C ILE A 25 -14.51 7.27 -3.77
N ILE A 26 -14.48 6.03 -3.26
CA ILE A 26 -14.20 5.76 -1.85
C ILE A 26 -12.78 6.21 -1.49
N HIS A 27 -11.78 5.80 -2.28
CA HIS A 27 -10.38 6.18 -2.07
C HIS A 27 -10.17 7.70 -2.14
N PHE A 28 -10.85 8.39 -3.06
CA PHE A 28 -10.80 9.86 -3.14
C PHE A 28 -11.49 10.56 -1.96
N SER A 29 -12.60 10.02 -1.46
CA SER A 29 -13.41 10.67 -0.41
C SER A 29 -12.87 10.41 1.00
N PHE A 30 -12.39 9.20 1.27
CA PHE A 30 -11.96 8.77 2.60
C PHE A 30 -10.44 8.65 2.74
N GLY A 31 -9.70 8.81 1.64
CA GLY A 31 -8.26 8.64 1.60
C GLY A 31 -7.83 7.18 1.39
N PRO A 32 -6.52 6.91 1.50
CA PRO A 32 -5.94 5.58 1.35
C PRO A 32 -6.58 4.54 2.29
N PHE A 33 -6.73 3.31 1.82
CA PHE A 33 -7.20 2.19 2.66
C PHE A 33 -6.16 1.78 3.71
N SER A 34 -4.89 2.07 3.44
CA SER A 34 -3.73 1.82 4.29
C SER A 34 -3.76 2.70 5.54
N ALA A 35 -3.10 2.24 6.59
CA ALA A 35 -2.81 3.10 7.73
C ALA A 35 -2.01 4.33 7.28
N PRO A 36 -2.26 5.52 7.87
CA PRO A 36 -1.48 6.71 7.58
C PRO A 36 0.02 6.43 7.74
N PRO A 37 0.87 6.98 6.86
CA PRO A 37 2.30 6.83 7.03
C PRO A 37 2.71 7.36 8.41
N PRO A 38 3.72 6.73 9.05
CA PRO A 38 4.18 7.17 10.35
C PRO A 38 4.60 8.64 10.30
N THR A 39 4.27 9.40 11.34
CA THR A 39 4.68 10.81 11.38
C THR A 39 6.20 10.93 11.43
N LEU A 40 6.71 12.12 11.12
CA LEU A 40 8.15 12.39 11.17
C LEU A 40 8.68 12.19 12.58
N GLU A 41 7.92 12.59 13.60
CA GLU A 41 8.28 12.42 15.01
C GLU A 41 8.39 10.94 15.38
N SER A 42 7.43 10.11 14.95
CA SER A 42 7.47 8.66 15.18
C SER A 42 8.68 8.03 14.47
N SER A 43 8.93 8.43 13.23
CA SER A 43 10.05 7.91 12.44
C SER A 43 11.40 8.29 13.05
N VAL A 44 11.55 9.53 13.53
CA VAL A 44 12.77 10.00 14.22
C VAL A 44 12.94 9.29 15.56
N ALA A 45 11.86 9.09 16.32
CA ALA A 45 11.90 8.35 17.58
C ALA A 45 12.34 6.89 17.35
N ASP A 46 11.78 6.22 16.34
CA ASP A 46 12.13 4.84 15.98
C ASP A 46 13.61 4.74 15.57
N LYS A 47 14.07 5.62 14.68
CA LYS A 47 15.50 5.62 14.28
C LYS A 47 16.43 5.91 15.46
N THR A 48 16.06 6.81 16.36
CA THR A 48 16.85 7.11 17.56
C THR A 48 16.90 5.92 18.51
N ALA A 49 15.78 5.22 18.68
CA ALA A 49 15.72 3.99 19.46
C ALA A 49 16.57 2.87 18.83
N GLU A 50 16.55 2.73 17.50
CA GLU A 50 17.42 1.81 16.77
C GLU A 50 18.90 2.13 16.97
N ILE A 51 19.30 3.40 16.89
CA ILE A 51 20.68 3.83 17.16
C ILE A 51 21.09 3.45 18.59
N LYS A 52 20.25 3.74 19.60
CA LYS A 52 20.53 3.37 20.99
C LYS A 52 20.68 1.86 21.17
N ARG A 53 19.79 1.07 20.56
CA ARG A 53 19.85 -0.41 20.59
C ARG A 53 21.12 -0.92 19.91
N GLY A 54 21.47 -0.34 18.76
CA GLY A 54 22.70 -0.66 18.03
C GLY A 54 23.96 -0.37 18.83
N LEU A 55 24.03 0.78 19.52
CA LEU A 55 25.14 1.10 20.42
C LEU A 55 25.23 0.11 21.58
N LEU A 56 24.11 -0.21 22.23
CA LEU A 56 24.09 -1.15 23.35
C LEU A 56 24.53 -2.56 22.91
N ALA A 57 24.02 -3.04 21.78
CA ALA A 57 24.42 -4.31 21.19
C ALA A 57 25.92 -4.32 20.83
N GLY A 58 26.41 -3.22 20.24
CA GLY A 58 27.83 -3.04 19.94
C GLY A 58 28.73 -3.10 21.17
N ILE A 59 28.34 -2.43 22.27
CA ILE A 59 29.05 -2.50 23.56
C ILE A 59 29.03 -3.92 24.13
N LYS A 60 27.92 -4.64 23.95
CA LYS A 60 27.75 -6.03 24.40
C LYS A 60 28.47 -7.05 23.50
N GLY A 61 29.05 -6.61 22.38
CA GLY A 61 29.71 -7.47 21.39
C GLY A 61 28.73 -8.28 20.53
N GLU A 62 27.44 -7.93 20.54
CA GLU A 62 26.41 -8.55 19.72
C GLU A 62 26.48 -8.03 18.27
N LYS A 63 26.12 -8.90 17.32
CA LYS A 63 26.15 -8.54 15.90
C LYS A 63 24.99 -7.59 15.58
N ILE A 64 25.30 -6.38 15.13
CA ILE A 64 24.27 -5.43 14.69
C ILE A 64 23.64 -5.98 13.41
N THR A 65 22.41 -6.48 13.53
CA THR A 65 21.58 -6.84 12.39
C THR A 65 20.67 -5.66 12.11
N THR A 66 21.04 -4.84 11.14
CA THR A 66 20.07 -3.93 10.52
C THR A 66 19.05 -4.81 9.82
N VAL A 67 17.90 -5.01 10.43
CA VAL A 67 16.77 -5.60 9.74
C VAL A 67 16.30 -4.53 8.78
N GLU A 68 16.59 -4.69 7.48
CA GLU A 68 15.88 -3.93 6.46
C GLU A 68 14.39 -4.19 6.69
N LYS A 69 13.68 -3.18 7.19
CA LYS A 69 12.23 -3.23 7.28
C LYS A 69 11.74 -3.30 5.84
N LYS A 70 11.42 -4.51 5.40
CA LYS A 70 10.77 -4.75 4.11
C LYS A 70 9.54 -3.85 4.11
N GLU A 71 9.47 -2.92 3.16
CA GLU A 71 8.25 -2.15 2.98
C GLU A 71 7.13 -3.13 2.69
N ASP A 72 6.11 -3.13 3.54
CA ASP A 72 4.96 -3.98 3.36
C ASP A 72 4.22 -3.55 2.10
N MET A 73 3.78 -4.52 1.29
CA MET A 73 3.08 -4.22 0.05
C MET A 73 1.60 -4.01 0.37
N ASP A 74 1.20 -2.75 0.52
CA ASP A 74 -0.19 -2.39 0.80
C ASP A 74 -1.03 -2.27 -0.49
N ILE A 75 -2.34 -2.42 -0.34
CA ILE A 75 -3.37 -2.34 -1.37
C ILE A 75 -3.31 -1.00 -2.12
N ASP A 76 -3.04 0.10 -1.42
CA ASP A 76 -2.94 1.41 -2.08
C ASP A 76 -1.72 1.49 -3.00
N LYS A 77 -0.60 0.84 -2.64
CA LYS A 77 0.60 0.82 -3.49
C LYS A 77 0.35 0.00 -4.76
N ILE A 78 -0.38 -1.11 -4.65
CA ILE A 78 -0.83 -1.89 -5.81
C ILE A 78 -1.78 -1.06 -6.67
N LEU A 79 -2.73 -0.35 -6.05
CA LEU A 79 -3.70 0.48 -6.75
C LEU A 79 -3.01 1.62 -7.51
N ASP A 80 -2.08 2.34 -6.88
CA ASP A 80 -1.29 3.41 -7.50
C ASP A 80 -0.45 2.88 -8.66
N GLN A 81 0.30 1.78 -8.45
CA GLN A 81 1.13 1.19 -9.50
C GLN A 81 0.28 0.68 -10.67
N SER A 82 -0.87 0.08 -10.39
CA SER A 82 -1.80 -0.40 -11.43
C SER A 82 -2.44 0.77 -12.20
N GLY A 83 -2.80 1.86 -11.51
CA GLY A 83 -3.34 3.07 -12.13
C GLY A 83 -2.32 3.77 -13.01
N ILE A 84 -1.07 3.89 -12.55
CA ILE A 84 0.04 4.43 -13.35
C ILE A 84 0.29 3.55 -14.58
N ALA A 85 0.36 2.22 -14.42
CA ALA A 85 0.55 1.31 -15.53
C ALA A 85 -0.58 1.40 -16.56
N LEU A 86 -1.84 1.50 -16.10
CA LEU A 86 -3.00 1.66 -16.98
C LEU A 86 -3.03 3.02 -17.70
N ALA A 87 -2.54 4.08 -17.06
CA ALA A 87 -2.47 5.40 -17.69
C ALA A 87 -1.39 5.48 -18.80
N ILE A 88 -0.40 4.60 -18.76
CA ILE A 88 0.72 4.56 -19.71
C ILE A 88 0.48 3.51 -20.83
N ALA A 89 -0.32 2.46 -20.55
CA ALA A 89 -0.70 1.42 -21.51
C ALA A 89 -1.80 1.87 -22.48
#